data_AF-A0A3L7NSM9-F1
#
_entry.id   AF-A0A3L7NSM9-F1
#
_cell.length_a   1.000
_cell.length_b   1.000
_cell.length_c   1.000
_cell.angle_alpha   90.00
_cell.angle_beta   90.00
_cell.angle_gamma   90.00
#
_symmetry.space_group_name_H-M   'P 1'
#
loop_
_entity.id
_entity.type
_entity.pdbx_description
1 polymer ?
#
loop_
_entity_poly.entity_id
_entity_poly.type
_entity_poly.pdbx_seq_one_letter_code
_entity_poly.pdbx_strand_id
1 'polypeptide(L)'
;MVDIASFLQLLILLASMTVWGGIIQRLRQGQPLLTRHVPATRPRPYLSVAIALSWILIQSATMLIPGSSTHSVDKFDEGVALGLLLYNLCIQVITACVLIVSLSCLGRQGLTRFGFDLRHVKESISIGILGYFAAVVPVIVANLAILPLRTEDNQHIFLQILNAQQSVPLVALMSASAVIMAPIEEELLYRVIFQGVLQRYLTPWASIMISSAVFSAVHGFPDAIGLFPLALVLGFLYWRTGSYLTIVATHAVFNGVTVLLTLLSPQG
;
A
#
# COMPACT_ATOMS: atom_id res chain seq x y z
N MET A 1 -25.22 17.52 13.54
CA MET A 1 -25.42 16.07 13.34
C MET A 1 -24.08 15.50 12.93
N VAL A 2 -23.62 14.39 13.52
CA VAL A 2 -22.39 13.72 13.07
C VAL A 2 -22.65 13.17 11.67
N ASP A 3 -21.84 13.54 10.69
CA ASP A 3 -21.95 12.99 9.34
C ASP A 3 -21.53 11.51 9.31
N ILE A 4 -21.96 10.79 8.29
CA ILE A 4 -21.75 9.34 8.18
C ILE A 4 -20.24 9.00 8.17
N ALA A 5 -19.41 9.82 7.53
CA ALA A 5 -17.96 9.59 7.46
C ALA A 5 -17.32 9.71 8.86
N SER A 6 -17.66 10.75 9.61
CA SER A 6 -17.21 10.95 11.00
C SER A 6 -17.61 9.79 11.91
N PHE A 7 -18.84 9.28 11.77
CA PHE A 7 -19.29 8.11 12.53
C PHE A 7 -18.51 6.84 12.18
N LEU A 8 -18.27 6.58 10.90
CA LEU A 8 -17.47 5.44 10.45
C LEU A 8 -16.01 5.53 10.92
N GLN A 9 -15.39 6.71 10.85
CA GLN A 9 -14.04 6.94 11.36
C GLN A 9 -13.94 6.60 12.85
N LEU A 10 -14.93 6.98 13.66
CA LEU A 10 -14.97 6.64 15.08
C LEU A 10 -15.04 5.12 15.29
N LEU A 11 -15.89 4.40 14.54
CA LEU A 11 -15.97 2.94 14.62
C LEU A 11 -14.66 2.27 14.24
N ILE A 12 -14.00 2.74 13.17
CA ILE A 12 -12.69 2.25 12.72
C ILE A 12 -11.63 2.47 13.80
N LEU A 13 -11.62 3.65 14.43
CA LEU A 13 -10.69 3.97 15.51
C LEU A 13 -10.92 3.07 16.73
N LEU A 14 -12.18 2.86 17.14
CA LEU A 14 -12.53 1.95 18.25
C LEU A 14 -12.09 0.50 17.97
N ALA A 15 -12.29 0.02 16.74
CA ALA A 15 -11.82 -1.30 16.31
C ALA A 15 -10.28 -1.40 16.34
N SER A 16 -9.59 -0.37 15.84
CA SER A 16 -8.13 -0.29 15.90
C SER A 16 -7.60 -0.31 17.34
N MET A 17 -8.19 0.48 18.25
CA MET A 17 -7.83 0.49 19.67
C MET A 17 -8.05 -0.87 20.33
N THR A 18 -9.10 -1.60 19.95
CA THR A 18 -9.35 -2.97 20.42
C THR A 18 -8.25 -3.93 19.96
N VAL A 19 -7.84 -3.83 18.69
CA VAL A 19 -6.71 -4.62 18.15
C VAL A 19 -5.41 -4.29 18.89
N TRP A 20 -5.13 -3.01 19.13
CA TRP A 20 -3.96 -2.58 19.90
C TRP A 20 -3.98 -3.06 21.35
N GLY A 21 -5.14 -3.06 22.01
CA GLY A 21 -5.32 -3.66 23.33
C GLY A 21 -4.90 -5.14 23.36
N GLY A 22 -5.35 -5.90 22.37
CA GLY A 22 -4.97 -7.31 22.20
C GLY A 22 -3.48 -7.50 21.89
N ILE A 23 -2.89 -6.67 21.04
CA ILE A 23 -1.44 -6.68 20.73
C ILE A 23 -0.63 -6.43 22.00
N ILE A 24 -0.95 -5.37 22.74
CA ILE A 24 -0.25 -4.99 23.98
C ILE A 24 -0.38 -6.10 25.03
N GLN A 25 -1.58 -6.67 25.19
CA GLN A 25 -1.80 -7.78 26.12
C GLN A 25 -0.93 -8.98 25.78
N ARG A 26 -0.87 -9.39 24.51
CA ARG A 26 0.00 -10.50 24.06
C ARG A 26 1.47 -10.21 24.31
N LEU A 27 1.94 -9.01 23.98
CA LEU A 27 3.32 -8.61 24.21
C LEU A 27 3.68 -8.64 25.71
N ARG A 28 2.80 -8.15 26.58
CA ARG A 28 2.99 -8.20 28.05
C ARG A 28 3.03 -9.63 28.59
N GLN A 29 2.31 -10.55 27.94
CA GLN A 29 2.29 -11.97 28.30
C GLN A 29 3.43 -12.77 27.63
N GLY A 30 4.32 -12.12 26.87
CA GLY A 30 5.38 -12.79 26.11
C GLY A 30 4.87 -13.70 24.99
N GLN A 31 3.61 -13.56 24.59
CA GLN A 31 3.00 -14.36 23.53
C GLN A 31 3.40 -13.86 22.15
N PRO A 32 3.62 -14.76 21.16
CA PRO A 32 3.86 -14.34 19.80
C PRO A 32 2.62 -13.63 19.21
N LEU A 33 2.83 -12.51 18.51
CA LEU A 33 1.75 -11.78 17.84
C LEU A 33 1.09 -12.57 16.71
N LEU A 34 1.90 -13.36 15.98
CA LEU A 34 1.48 -14.22 14.89
C LEU A 34 2.17 -15.58 15.04
N THR A 35 1.39 -16.64 14.92
CA THR A 35 1.76 -18.04 15.10
C THR A 35 2.56 -18.62 13.93
N ARG A 36 2.41 -18.05 12.73
CA ARG A 36 3.07 -18.55 11.52
C ARG A 36 4.41 -17.84 11.30
N HIS A 37 5.44 -18.64 11.00
CA HIS A 37 6.72 -18.17 10.48
C HIS A 37 6.99 -18.95 9.20
N VAL A 38 6.53 -18.45 8.05
CA VAL A 38 7.01 -18.95 6.76
C VAL A 38 8.12 -18.00 6.34
N PRO A 39 9.39 -18.42 6.29
CA PRO A 39 10.42 -17.58 5.72
C PRO A 39 10.05 -17.31 4.26
N ALA A 40 9.70 -16.06 3.94
CA ALA A 40 9.62 -15.63 2.55
C ALA A 40 10.98 -15.94 1.90
N THR A 41 10.98 -16.76 0.84
CA THR A 41 12.24 -17.11 0.21
C THR A 41 12.82 -15.88 -0.49
N ARG A 42 14.11 -15.64 -0.29
CA ARG A 42 14.78 -14.45 -0.80
C ARG A 42 14.92 -14.55 -2.33
N PRO A 43 14.43 -13.59 -3.12
CA PRO A 43 14.53 -13.64 -4.59
C PRO A 43 15.99 -13.82 -5.05
N ARG A 44 16.20 -14.76 -5.98
CA ARG A 44 17.42 -14.91 -6.79
C ARG A 44 17.28 -14.63 -8.30
N PRO A 45 16.28 -13.89 -8.82
CA PRO A 45 16.30 -13.48 -10.23
C PRO A 45 17.00 -12.14 -10.43
N TYR A 46 18.01 -12.09 -11.29
CA TYR A 46 18.55 -10.81 -11.74
C TYR A 46 17.50 -9.99 -12.51
N LEU A 47 16.61 -10.65 -13.27
CA LEU A 47 15.60 -9.96 -14.10
C LEU A 47 14.50 -9.29 -13.28
N SER A 48 13.77 -10.01 -12.42
CA SER A 48 12.67 -9.39 -11.66
C SER A 48 13.20 -8.33 -10.66
N VAL A 49 14.42 -8.52 -10.15
CA VAL A 49 15.10 -7.51 -9.33
C VAL A 49 15.49 -6.30 -10.17
N ALA A 50 16.05 -6.49 -11.37
CA ALA A 50 16.39 -5.38 -12.26
C ALA A 50 15.14 -4.58 -12.68
N ILE A 51 14.03 -5.26 -13.00
CA ILE A 51 12.76 -4.61 -13.34
C ILE A 51 12.25 -3.81 -12.14
N ALA A 52 12.17 -4.44 -10.96
CA ALA A 52 11.66 -3.78 -9.77
C ALA A 52 12.52 -2.57 -9.36
N LEU A 53 13.85 -2.72 -9.36
CA LEU A 53 14.76 -1.62 -9.03
C LEU A 53 14.71 -0.50 -10.07
N SER A 54 14.61 -0.83 -11.36
CA SER A 54 14.44 0.18 -12.42
C SER A 54 13.13 0.94 -12.23
N TRP A 55 12.04 0.24 -11.93
CA TRP A 55 10.75 0.86 -11.68
C TRP A 55 10.77 1.78 -10.45
N ILE A 56 11.34 1.32 -9.33
CA ILE A 56 11.52 2.13 -8.12
C ILE A 56 12.40 3.35 -8.41
N LEU A 57 13.48 3.19 -9.19
CA LEU A 57 14.38 4.28 -9.56
C LEU A 57 13.66 5.30 -10.45
N ILE A 58 12.87 4.86 -11.42
CA ILE A 58 12.07 5.73 -12.29
C ILE A 58 11.06 6.51 -11.46
N GLN A 59 10.28 5.85 -10.58
CA GLN A 59 9.36 6.53 -9.68
C GLN A 59 10.06 7.53 -8.75
N SER A 60 11.21 7.16 -8.21
CA SER A 60 11.98 8.07 -7.35
C SER A 60 12.51 9.27 -8.14
N ALA A 61 12.92 9.07 -9.40
CA ALA A 61 13.41 10.13 -10.26
C ALA A 61 12.30 11.09 -10.71
N THR A 62 11.08 10.60 -10.98
CA THR A 62 9.94 11.46 -11.34
C THR A 62 9.53 12.39 -10.21
N MET A 63 9.73 11.99 -8.96
CA MET A 63 9.51 12.85 -7.78
C MET A 63 10.50 14.01 -7.66
N LEU A 64 11.66 13.93 -8.33
CA LEU A 64 12.67 14.99 -8.33
C LEU A 64 12.43 16.04 -9.42
N ILE A 65 11.52 15.78 -10.36
CA ILE A 65 11.21 16.71 -11.45
C ILE A 65 10.28 17.81 -10.91
N PRO A 66 10.71 19.09 -10.85
CA PRO A 66 9.87 20.17 -10.38
C PRO A 66 8.61 20.30 -11.25
N GLY A 67 7.45 20.32 -10.62
CA GLY A 67 6.16 20.49 -11.29
C GLY A 67 5.44 19.22 -11.72
N SER A 68 6.01 18.02 -11.46
CA SER A 68 5.33 16.74 -11.74
C SER A 68 4.07 16.52 -10.90
N SER A 69 3.91 17.24 -9.79
CA SER A 69 2.77 17.19 -8.87
C SER A 69 1.83 18.41 -8.95
N THR A 70 2.17 19.46 -9.71
CA THR A 70 1.53 20.79 -9.62
C THR A 70 0.72 21.17 -10.86
N HIS A 71 0.23 20.21 -11.63
CA HIS A 71 -0.72 20.54 -12.70
C HIS A 71 -2.09 20.80 -12.07
N SER A 72 -2.44 22.09 -11.93
CA SER A 72 -3.80 22.53 -11.61
C SER A 72 -4.78 21.76 -12.50
N VAL A 73 -5.64 20.95 -11.87
CA VAL A 73 -6.65 20.08 -12.52
C VAL A 73 -7.80 20.92 -13.11
N ASP A 74 -7.50 22.15 -13.54
CA ASP A 74 -8.45 23.02 -14.20
C ASP A 74 -8.59 22.58 -15.66
N LYS A 75 -9.57 21.70 -15.85
CA LYS A 75 -10.11 21.23 -17.14
C LYS A 75 -9.28 20.16 -17.84
N PHE A 76 -9.11 18.99 -17.21
CA PHE A 76 -8.85 17.79 -18.01
C PHE A 76 -10.12 17.43 -18.79
N ASP A 77 -9.97 17.23 -20.10
CA ASP A 77 -10.99 16.55 -20.89
C ASP A 77 -11.20 15.15 -20.31
N GLU A 78 -12.45 14.78 -20.03
CA GLU A 78 -12.77 13.50 -19.39
C GLU A 78 -12.24 12.31 -20.20
N GLY A 79 -12.33 12.39 -21.52
CA GLY A 79 -11.85 11.36 -22.43
C GLY A 79 -10.33 11.21 -22.35
N VAL A 80 -9.60 12.31 -22.25
CA VAL A 80 -8.15 12.31 -22.02
C VAL A 80 -7.81 11.73 -20.66
N ALA A 81 -8.50 12.13 -19.59
CA ALA A 81 -8.27 11.61 -18.24
C ALA A 81 -8.52 10.09 -18.16
N LEU A 82 -9.63 9.62 -18.71
CA LEU A 82 -9.94 8.19 -18.82
C LEU A 82 -8.89 7.44 -19.64
N GLY A 83 -8.46 8.02 -20.77
CA GLY A 83 -7.41 7.44 -21.62
C GLY A 83 -6.08 7.28 -20.87
N LEU A 84 -5.66 8.29 -20.12
CA LEU A 84 -4.44 8.25 -19.30
C LEU A 84 -4.55 7.23 -18.16
N LEU A 85 -5.70 7.15 -17.49
CA LEU A 85 -5.93 6.16 -16.42
C LEU A 85 -5.94 4.73 -16.96
N LEU A 86 -6.60 4.49 -18.09
CA LEU A 86 -6.58 3.18 -18.76
C LEU A 86 -5.17 2.79 -19.19
N TYR A 87 -4.42 3.74 -19.74
CA TYR A 87 -3.02 3.53 -20.10
C TYR A 87 -2.19 3.14 -18.87
N ASN A 88 -2.29 3.89 -17.77
CA ASN A 88 -1.59 3.59 -16.52
C ASN A 88 -1.98 2.20 -15.99
N LEU A 89 -3.28 1.88 -15.95
CA LEU A 89 -3.76 0.58 -15.51
C LEU A 89 -3.20 -0.57 -16.36
N CYS A 90 -3.15 -0.39 -17.69
CA CYS A 90 -2.53 -1.37 -18.59
C CYS A 90 -1.04 -1.58 -18.26
N ILE A 91 -0.29 -0.51 -18.01
CA ILE A 91 1.12 -0.62 -17.60
C ILE A 91 1.24 -1.35 -16.26
N GLN A 92 0.44 -1.02 -15.26
CA GLN A 92 0.45 -1.70 -13.94
C GLN A 92 0.19 -3.21 -14.10
N VAL A 93 -0.82 -3.59 -14.90
CA VAL A 93 -1.15 -4.99 -15.17
C VAL A 93 -0.01 -5.72 -15.90
N ILE A 94 0.55 -5.10 -16.94
CA ILE A 94 1.67 -5.68 -17.69
C ILE A 94 2.89 -5.87 -16.78
N THR A 95 3.27 -4.85 -16.02
CA THR A 95 4.40 -4.90 -15.08
C THR A 95 4.19 -5.99 -14.03
N ALA A 96 3.01 -6.05 -13.39
CA ALA A 96 2.68 -7.09 -12.43
C ALA A 96 2.76 -8.50 -13.05
N CYS A 97 2.21 -8.69 -14.25
CA CYS A 97 2.29 -9.96 -14.98
C CYS A 97 3.73 -10.36 -15.28
N VAL A 98 4.57 -9.44 -15.78
CA VAL A 98 5.99 -9.70 -16.06
C VAL A 98 6.75 -10.07 -14.79
N LEU A 99 6.50 -9.37 -13.68
CA LEU A 99 7.09 -9.69 -12.39
C LEU A 99 6.66 -11.08 -11.88
N ILE A 100 5.37 -11.41 -11.96
CA ILE A 100 4.84 -12.72 -11.55
C ILE A 100 5.42 -13.84 -12.43
N VAL A 101 5.46 -13.68 -13.74
CA VAL A 101 6.03 -14.66 -14.67
C VAL A 101 7.53 -14.83 -14.42
N SER A 102 8.28 -13.74 -14.27
CA SER A 102 9.72 -13.82 -13.99
C SER A 102 10.01 -14.48 -12.64
N LEU A 103 9.15 -14.32 -11.63
CA LEU A 103 9.24 -15.01 -10.35
C LEU A 103 8.87 -16.50 -10.47
N SER A 104 7.89 -16.86 -11.29
CA SER A 104 7.43 -18.25 -11.45
C SER A 104 8.46 -19.14 -12.14
N CYS A 105 9.31 -18.58 -13.00
CA CYS A 105 10.40 -19.30 -13.68
C CYS A 105 11.58 -19.73 -12.78
N LEU A 106 11.55 -19.45 -11.47
CA LEU A 106 12.73 -19.57 -10.58
C LEU A 106 12.86 -20.87 -9.80
N GLY A 107 12.15 -21.93 -10.19
CA GLY A 107 12.38 -23.27 -9.70
C GLY A 107 11.12 -24.07 -9.39
N ARG A 108 11.30 -25.30 -8.91
CA ARG A 108 10.25 -26.32 -8.74
C ARG A 108 9.13 -25.94 -7.77
N GLN A 109 9.36 -25.02 -6.84
CA GLN A 109 8.34 -24.56 -5.87
C GLN A 109 7.42 -23.45 -6.42
N GLY A 110 7.67 -22.95 -7.63
CA GLY A 110 6.84 -21.93 -8.29
C GLY A 110 6.66 -20.67 -7.44
N LEU A 111 5.46 -20.07 -7.48
CA LEU A 111 5.12 -18.83 -6.77
C LEU A 111 4.88 -19.00 -5.27
N THR A 112 4.65 -20.24 -4.79
CA THR A 112 4.36 -20.51 -3.38
C THR A 112 5.48 -20.05 -2.44
N ARG A 113 6.73 -20.09 -2.92
CA ARG A 113 7.92 -19.61 -2.21
C ARG A 113 7.93 -18.10 -1.92
N PHE A 114 7.12 -17.34 -2.66
CA PHE A 114 6.98 -15.88 -2.55
C PHE A 114 5.69 -15.48 -1.82
N GLY A 115 4.93 -16.45 -1.34
CA GLY A 115 3.70 -16.22 -0.58
C GLY A 115 2.40 -16.31 -1.36
N PHE A 116 2.45 -16.76 -2.62
CA PHE A 116 1.26 -17.09 -3.40
C PHE A 116 0.76 -18.47 -2.97
N ASP A 117 0.05 -18.53 -1.85
CA ASP A 117 -0.54 -19.75 -1.30
C ASP A 117 -2.04 -19.58 -1.06
N LEU A 118 -2.86 -20.28 -1.86
CA LEU A 118 -4.31 -20.24 -1.77
C LEU A 118 -4.89 -21.23 -0.74
N ARG A 119 -4.06 -22.06 -0.09
CA ARG A 119 -4.54 -23.03 0.92
C ARG A 119 -5.05 -22.36 2.19
N HIS A 120 -4.61 -21.13 2.46
CA HIS A 120 -4.88 -20.39 3.70
C HIS A 120 -5.50 -19.02 3.42
N VAL A 121 -6.40 -18.93 2.43
CA VAL A 121 -7.04 -17.66 2.01
C VAL A 121 -7.76 -17.00 3.17
N LYS A 122 -8.61 -17.73 3.90
CA LYS A 122 -9.37 -17.18 5.03
C LYS A 122 -8.45 -16.61 6.10
N GLU A 123 -7.40 -17.34 6.47
CA GLU A 123 -6.40 -16.90 7.44
C GLU A 123 -5.66 -15.65 6.95
N SER A 124 -5.21 -15.64 5.69
CA SER A 124 -4.49 -14.50 5.09
C SER A 124 -5.35 -13.24 5.06
N ILE A 125 -6.63 -13.36 4.68
CA ILE A 125 -7.58 -12.23 4.69
C ILE A 125 -7.84 -11.77 6.12
N SER A 126 -8.00 -12.69 7.07
CA SER A 126 -8.28 -12.34 8.47
C SER A 126 -7.09 -11.60 9.10
N ILE A 127 -5.87 -12.08 8.87
CA ILE A 127 -4.65 -11.39 9.29
C ILE A 127 -4.52 -10.06 8.55
N GLY A 128 -4.89 -9.99 7.26
CA GLY A 128 -4.85 -8.75 6.49
C GLY A 128 -5.78 -7.66 7.05
N ILE A 129 -7.00 -8.03 7.42
CA ILE A 129 -7.96 -7.12 8.08
C ILE A 129 -7.44 -6.66 9.43
N LEU A 130 -6.87 -7.57 10.24
CA LEU A 130 -6.23 -7.21 11.51
C LEU A 130 -5.01 -6.30 11.28
N GLY A 131 -4.26 -6.52 10.20
CA GLY A 131 -3.16 -5.69 9.75
C GLY A 131 -3.60 -4.25 9.47
N TYR A 132 -4.71 -4.09 8.75
CA TYR A 132 -5.30 -2.77 8.51
C TYR A 132 -5.61 -2.07 9.84
N PHE A 133 -6.34 -2.72 10.75
CA PHE A 133 -6.67 -2.13 12.04
C PHE A 133 -5.43 -1.86 12.90
N ALA A 134 -4.37 -2.66 12.80
CA ALA A 134 -3.10 -2.36 13.48
C ALA A 134 -2.43 -1.09 12.93
N ALA A 135 -2.57 -0.80 11.63
CA ALA A 135 -2.00 0.38 10.98
C ALA A 135 -2.77 1.68 11.28
N VAL A 136 -4.10 1.61 11.50
CA VAL A 136 -4.98 2.79 11.65
C VAL A 136 -4.48 3.80 12.68
N VAL A 137 -4.28 3.43 13.94
CA VAL A 137 -3.85 4.38 14.98
C VAL A 137 -2.49 5.04 14.66
N PRO A 138 -1.41 4.30 14.31
CA PRO A 138 -0.16 4.90 13.89
C PRO A 138 -0.29 5.84 12.69
N VAL A 139 -1.11 5.48 11.69
CA VAL A 139 -1.36 6.32 10.51
C VAL A 139 -2.11 7.59 10.89
N ILE A 140 -3.13 7.51 11.75
CA ILE A 140 -3.85 8.70 12.25
C ILE A 140 -2.88 9.61 12.99
N VAL A 141 -2.06 9.07 13.90
CA VAL A 141 -1.07 9.85 14.65
C VAL A 141 -0.07 10.53 13.70
N ALA A 142 0.44 9.82 12.69
CA ALA A 142 1.34 10.39 11.70
C ALA A 142 0.65 11.49 10.88
N ASN A 143 -0.58 11.29 10.44
CA ASN A 143 -1.34 12.29 9.69
C ASN A 143 -1.69 13.53 10.54
N LEU A 144 -2.01 13.36 11.82
CA LEU A 144 -2.22 14.47 12.76
C LEU A 144 -0.93 15.29 12.94
N ALA A 145 0.22 14.63 13.02
CA ALA A 145 1.51 15.30 13.18
C ALA A 145 1.90 16.17 11.96
N ILE A 146 1.44 15.81 10.77
CA ILE A 146 1.72 16.55 9.52
C ILE A 146 0.61 17.52 9.11
N LEU A 147 -0.49 17.66 9.88
CA LEU A 147 -1.55 18.64 9.58
C LEU A 147 -1.02 20.06 9.33
N PRO A 148 -0.04 20.59 10.11
CA PRO A 148 0.50 21.93 9.85
C PRO A 148 1.24 22.07 8.51
N LEU A 149 1.60 20.94 7.89
CA LEU A 149 2.32 20.89 6.62
C LEU A 149 1.37 20.73 5.42
N ARG A 150 0.07 20.47 5.65
CA ARG A 150 -0.92 20.29 4.59
C ARG A 150 -1.37 21.64 4.04
N THR A 151 -1.27 21.80 2.72
CA THR A 151 -1.72 22.96 1.94
C THR A 151 -2.59 22.46 0.78
N GLU A 152 -3.37 23.34 0.14
CA GLU A 152 -4.18 22.94 -1.03
C GLU A 152 -3.30 22.38 -2.16
N ASP A 153 -2.11 22.97 -2.38
CA ASP A 153 -1.16 22.56 -3.42
C ASP A 153 -0.50 21.20 -3.19
N ASN A 154 -0.55 20.65 -1.97
CA ASN A 154 0.04 19.36 -1.62
C ASN A 154 -1.00 18.30 -1.23
N GLN A 155 -2.27 18.56 -1.55
CA GLN A 155 -3.30 17.52 -1.50
C GLN A 155 -2.98 16.44 -2.53
N HIS A 156 -3.23 15.19 -2.15
CA HIS A 156 -3.02 14.05 -3.04
C HIS A 156 -3.82 14.23 -4.34
N ILE A 157 -3.19 13.97 -5.50
CA ILE A 157 -3.77 14.20 -6.83
C ILE A 157 -5.13 13.50 -7.03
N PHE A 158 -5.34 12.36 -6.38
CA PHE A 158 -6.62 11.66 -6.33
C PHE A 158 -7.75 12.56 -5.79
N LEU A 159 -7.51 13.30 -4.70
CA LEU A 159 -8.49 14.20 -4.10
C LEU A 159 -8.76 15.40 -5.02
N GLN A 160 -7.71 15.94 -5.64
CA GLN A 160 -7.86 17.05 -6.59
C GLN A 160 -8.74 16.64 -7.78
N ILE A 161 -8.51 15.45 -8.36
CA ILE A 161 -9.32 14.92 -9.46
C ILE A 161 -10.75 14.64 -9.01
N LEU A 162 -10.94 14.06 -7.82
CA LEU A 162 -12.27 13.77 -7.30
C LEU A 162 -13.08 15.05 -7.05
N ASN A 163 -12.44 16.11 -6.56
CA ASN A 163 -13.07 17.42 -6.35
C ASN A 163 -13.33 18.15 -7.67
N ALA A 164 -12.40 18.04 -8.65
CA ALA A 164 -12.53 18.70 -9.94
C ALA A 164 -13.54 18.02 -10.88
N GLN A 165 -13.70 16.68 -10.79
CA GLN A 165 -14.49 15.91 -11.74
C GLN A 165 -15.11 14.66 -11.11
N GLN A 166 -16.42 14.69 -10.87
CA GLN A 166 -17.18 13.60 -10.24
C GLN A 166 -17.85 12.66 -11.26
N SER A 167 -17.14 12.27 -12.33
CA SER A 167 -17.72 11.32 -13.28
C SER A 167 -17.68 9.90 -12.72
N VAL A 168 -18.81 9.18 -12.79
CA VAL A 168 -18.91 7.81 -12.26
C VAL A 168 -17.87 6.87 -12.88
N PRO A 169 -17.65 6.86 -14.22
CA PRO A 169 -16.62 6.02 -14.82
C PRO A 169 -15.21 6.35 -14.33
N LEU A 170 -14.89 7.63 -14.18
CA LEU A 170 -13.58 8.09 -13.73
C LEU A 170 -13.32 7.64 -12.29
N VAL A 171 -14.26 7.93 -11.38
CA VAL A 171 -14.17 7.54 -9.97
C VAL A 171 -14.09 6.02 -9.83
N ALA A 172 -14.87 5.26 -10.60
CA ALA A 172 -14.84 3.80 -10.57
C ALA A 172 -13.46 3.25 -11.01
N LEU A 173 -12.90 3.78 -12.11
CA LEU A 173 -11.61 3.35 -12.64
C LEU A 173 -10.45 3.72 -11.71
N MET A 174 -10.45 4.95 -11.17
CA MET A 174 -9.46 5.38 -10.18
C MET A 174 -9.53 4.54 -8.91
N SER A 175 -10.75 4.27 -8.42
CA SER A 175 -10.96 3.40 -7.25
C SER A 175 -10.47 1.98 -7.50
N ALA A 176 -10.75 1.40 -8.67
CA ALA A 176 -10.25 0.07 -9.03
C ALA A 176 -8.72 0.02 -9.11
N SER A 177 -8.09 1.04 -9.71
CA SER A 177 -6.63 1.14 -9.75
C SER A 177 -6.04 1.25 -8.34
N ALA A 178 -6.55 2.18 -7.51
CA ALA A 178 -6.03 2.42 -6.16
C ALA A 178 -6.30 1.26 -5.19
N VAL A 179 -7.46 0.61 -5.26
CA VAL A 179 -7.88 -0.41 -4.27
C VAL A 179 -7.42 -1.83 -4.66
N ILE A 180 -7.22 -2.09 -5.95
CA ILE A 180 -6.90 -3.45 -6.44
C ILE A 180 -5.50 -3.48 -7.03
N MET A 181 -5.24 -2.69 -8.08
CA MET A 181 -4.00 -2.85 -8.83
C MET A 181 -2.77 -2.29 -8.11
N ALA A 182 -2.88 -1.12 -7.46
CA ALA A 182 -1.80 -0.56 -6.68
C ALA A 182 -1.33 -1.53 -5.57
N PRO A 183 -2.20 -2.08 -4.70
CA PRO A 183 -1.80 -3.11 -3.73
C PRO A 183 -1.13 -4.34 -4.34
N ILE A 184 -1.59 -4.82 -5.50
CA ILE A 184 -0.97 -5.97 -6.17
C ILE A 184 0.45 -5.61 -6.61
N GLU A 185 0.61 -4.53 -7.37
CA GLU A 185 1.90 -4.17 -7.93
C GLU A 185 2.90 -3.74 -6.85
N GLU A 186 2.49 -2.86 -5.95
CA GLU A 186 3.35 -2.27 -4.94
C GLU A 186 3.83 -3.29 -3.92
N GLU A 187 2.96 -4.17 -3.42
CA GLU A 187 3.39 -5.20 -2.48
C GLU A 187 4.35 -6.22 -3.12
N LEU A 188 4.19 -6.48 -4.42
CA LEU A 188 5.10 -7.32 -5.18
C LEU A 188 6.48 -6.66 -5.33
N LEU A 189 6.51 -5.37 -5.69
CA LEU A 189 7.74 -4.60 -5.84
C LEU A 189 8.46 -4.42 -4.50
N TYR A 190 7.77 -3.88 -3.50
CA TYR A 190 8.39 -3.40 -2.28
C TYR A 190 8.59 -4.49 -1.22
N ARG A 191 7.66 -5.43 -1.06
CA ARG A 191 7.77 -6.50 -0.03
C ARG A 191 8.37 -7.77 -0.58
N VAL A 192 7.81 -8.29 -1.67
CA VAL A 192 8.27 -9.58 -2.22
C VAL A 192 9.67 -9.43 -2.81
N ILE A 193 9.89 -8.42 -3.65
CA ILE A 193 11.16 -8.25 -4.36
C ILE A 193 12.15 -7.41 -3.56
N PHE A 194 11.88 -6.13 -3.34
CA PHE A 194 12.86 -5.20 -2.77
C PHE A 194 13.25 -5.56 -1.32
N GLN A 195 12.28 -5.67 -0.41
CA GLN A 195 12.53 -6.13 0.96
C GLN A 195 13.13 -7.55 0.97
N GLY A 196 12.66 -8.45 0.11
CA GLY A 196 13.21 -9.81 -0.02
C GLY A 196 14.69 -9.84 -0.42
N VAL A 197 15.13 -8.91 -1.28
CA VAL A 197 16.54 -8.72 -1.65
C VAL A 197 17.33 -8.16 -0.47
N LEU A 198 16.83 -7.10 0.19
CA LEU A 198 17.50 -6.50 1.35
C LEU A 198 17.73 -7.52 2.47
N GLN A 199 16.77 -8.42 2.73
CA GLN A 199 16.89 -9.48 3.73
C GLN A 199 17.99 -10.52 3.42
N ARG A 200 18.60 -10.49 2.23
CA ARG A 200 19.81 -11.29 1.94
C ARG A 200 21.06 -10.72 2.58
N TYR A 201 21.10 -9.42 2.80
CA TYR A 201 22.28 -8.66 3.20
C TYR A 201 22.10 -7.98 4.56
N LEU A 202 20.86 -7.74 4.97
CA LEU A 202 20.50 -6.99 6.18
C LEU A 202 19.60 -7.80 7.11
N THR A 203 19.45 -7.33 8.35
CA THR A 203 18.49 -7.90 9.29
C THR A 203 17.04 -7.69 8.80
N PRO A 204 16.07 -8.49 9.27
CA PRO A 204 14.67 -8.30 8.89
C PRO A 204 14.16 -6.89 9.16
N TRP A 205 14.43 -6.34 10.34
CA TRP A 205 14.00 -4.99 10.71
C TRP A 205 14.65 -3.90 9.85
N ALA A 206 15.96 -3.99 9.58
CA ALA A 206 16.62 -3.04 8.68
C ALA A 206 16.01 -3.08 7.27
N SER A 207 15.70 -4.29 6.77
CA SER A 207 15.05 -4.47 5.47
C SER A 207 13.63 -3.89 5.43
N ILE A 208 12.86 -4.07 6.50
CA ILE A 208 11.51 -3.49 6.65
C ILE A 208 11.60 -1.97 6.67
N MET A 209 12.50 -1.40 7.47
CA MET A 209 12.67 0.06 7.60
C MET A 209 13.04 0.69 6.26
N ILE A 210 14.03 0.14 5.55
CA ILE A 210 14.49 0.68 4.27
C ILE A 210 13.39 0.53 3.20
N SER A 211 12.78 -0.65 3.07
CA SER A 211 11.68 -0.84 2.12
C SER A 211 10.50 0.08 2.40
N SER A 212 10.15 0.29 3.68
CA SER A 212 9.08 1.20 4.08
C SER A 212 9.42 2.66 3.78
N ALA A 213 10.66 3.08 4.03
CA ALA A 213 11.09 4.44 3.75
C ALA A 213 11.06 4.74 2.24
N VAL A 214 11.55 3.82 1.40
CA VAL A 214 11.52 3.99 -0.06
C VAL A 214 10.09 3.99 -0.59
N PHE A 215 9.26 3.03 -0.15
CA PHE A 215 7.83 2.98 -0.49
C PHE A 215 7.14 4.31 -0.15
N SER A 216 7.34 4.83 1.05
CA SER A 216 6.70 6.06 1.47
C SER A 216 7.24 7.29 0.73
N ALA A 217 8.55 7.36 0.47
CA ALA A 217 9.16 8.50 -0.18
C ALA A 217 8.63 8.73 -1.61
N VAL A 218 8.31 7.68 -2.36
CA VAL A 218 7.78 7.81 -3.73
C VAL A 218 6.36 8.39 -3.78
N HIS A 219 5.66 8.49 -2.63
CA HIS A 219 4.35 9.14 -2.54
C HIS A 219 4.45 10.65 -2.31
N GLY A 220 5.65 11.21 -2.23
CA GLY A 220 5.88 12.63 -2.06
C GLY A 220 5.64 13.13 -0.64
N PHE A 221 6.07 14.36 -0.37
CA PHE A 221 5.92 15.01 0.94
C PHE A 221 4.68 15.92 0.95
N PRO A 222 3.85 15.91 2.02
CA PRO A 222 4.06 15.23 3.31
C PRO A 222 3.47 13.81 3.42
N ASP A 223 2.83 13.29 2.36
CA ASP A 223 2.19 11.96 2.36
C ASP A 223 3.11 10.81 2.77
N ALA A 224 4.39 10.89 2.43
CA ALA A 224 5.42 9.93 2.84
C ALA A 224 5.40 9.67 4.35
N ILE A 225 5.23 10.71 5.18
CA ILE A 225 5.20 10.56 6.64
C ILE A 225 3.93 9.83 7.07
N GLY A 226 2.78 10.19 6.49
CA GLY A 226 1.48 9.58 6.80
C GLY A 226 1.40 8.10 6.41
N LEU A 227 2.07 7.70 5.33
CA LEU A 227 2.06 6.33 4.80
C LEU A 227 3.14 5.42 5.41
N PHE A 228 4.17 5.98 6.03
CA PHE A 228 5.26 5.21 6.63
C PHE A 228 4.81 4.16 7.66
N PRO A 229 3.86 4.45 8.58
CA PRO A 229 3.39 3.44 9.53
C PRO A 229 2.67 2.25 8.85
N LEU A 230 1.90 2.50 7.80
CA LEU A 230 1.27 1.43 7.01
C LEU A 230 2.34 0.55 6.36
N ALA A 231 3.36 1.17 5.76
CA ALA A 231 4.45 0.46 5.11
C ALA A 231 5.23 -0.45 6.08
N LEU A 232 5.46 0.01 7.32
CA LEU A 232 6.05 -0.79 8.39
C LEU A 232 5.20 -2.02 8.73
N VAL A 233 3.88 -1.85 8.87
CA VAL A 233 2.95 -2.96 9.15
C VAL A 233 2.99 -3.98 8.03
N LEU A 234 2.92 -3.54 6.76
CA LEU A 234 3.00 -4.43 5.60
C LEU A 234 4.33 -5.20 5.56
N GLY A 235 5.46 -4.52 5.78
CA GLY A 235 6.78 -5.15 5.84
C GLY A 235 6.90 -6.19 6.95
N PHE A 236 6.36 -5.88 8.14
CA PHE A 236 6.30 -6.80 9.27
C PHE A 236 5.40 -8.01 8.97
N LEU A 237 4.21 -7.79 8.42
CA LEU A 237 3.28 -8.86 8.07
C LEU A 237 3.88 -9.81 7.03
N TYR A 238 4.52 -9.28 5.99
CA TYR A 238 5.20 -10.12 5.01
C TYR A 238 6.34 -10.92 5.64
N TRP A 239 7.16 -10.29 6.47
CA TRP A 239 8.26 -10.98 7.16
C TRP A 239 7.77 -12.09 8.09
N ARG A 240 6.66 -11.88 8.80
CA ARG A 240 6.10 -12.86 9.74
C ARG A 240 5.34 -13.97 9.02
N THR A 241 4.43 -13.61 8.13
CA THR A 241 3.49 -14.56 7.52
C THR A 241 4.03 -15.24 6.27
N GLY A 242 4.92 -14.55 5.55
CA GLY A 242 5.35 -14.94 4.20
C GLY A 242 4.20 -14.99 3.19
N SER A 243 3.05 -14.37 3.46
CA SER A 243 1.85 -14.43 2.61
C SER A 243 1.69 -13.14 1.81
N TYR A 244 1.70 -13.27 0.49
CA TYR A 244 1.46 -12.16 -0.43
C TYR A 244 0.00 -11.68 -0.34
N LEU A 245 -0.95 -12.60 -0.21
CA LEU A 245 -2.36 -12.27 -0.05
C LEU A 245 -2.62 -11.46 1.23
N THR A 246 -1.89 -11.73 2.33
CA THR A 246 -2.06 -11.00 3.59
C THR A 246 -1.73 -9.52 3.44
N ILE A 247 -0.61 -9.20 2.78
CA ILE A 247 -0.18 -7.82 2.57
C ILE A 247 -1.04 -7.11 1.51
N VAL A 248 -1.39 -7.79 0.42
CA VAL A 248 -2.32 -7.24 -0.58
C VAL A 248 -3.68 -6.94 0.05
N ALA A 249 -4.22 -7.84 0.88
CA ALA A 249 -5.49 -7.60 1.57
C ALA A 249 -5.38 -6.44 2.57
N THR A 250 -4.30 -6.35 3.33
CA THR A 250 -4.06 -5.23 4.27
C THR A 250 -4.09 -3.89 3.54
N HIS A 251 -3.33 -3.80 2.45
CA HIS A 251 -3.19 -2.59 1.66
C HIS A 251 -4.49 -2.25 0.91
N ALA A 252 -5.14 -3.23 0.28
CA ALA A 252 -6.42 -3.04 -0.40
C ALA A 252 -7.52 -2.55 0.56
N VAL A 253 -7.60 -3.09 1.79
CA VAL A 253 -8.55 -2.60 2.79
C VAL A 253 -8.22 -1.17 3.20
N PHE A 254 -6.94 -0.84 3.40
CA PHE A 254 -6.52 0.53 3.70
C PHE A 254 -6.93 1.52 2.61
N ASN A 255 -6.62 1.22 1.34
CA ASN A 255 -6.97 2.08 0.21
C ASN A 255 -8.49 2.16 0.02
N GLY A 256 -9.19 1.02 0.13
CA GLY A 256 -10.64 0.96 -0.02
C GLY A 256 -11.38 1.77 1.03
N VAL A 257 -10.95 1.69 2.30
CA VAL A 257 -11.53 2.53 3.36
C VAL A 257 -11.18 4.01 3.16
N THR A 258 -9.96 4.33 2.74
CA THR A 258 -9.56 5.71 2.45
C THR A 258 -10.41 6.32 1.33
N VAL A 259 -10.61 5.59 0.23
CA VAL A 259 -11.48 6.00 -0.89
C VAL A 259 -12.93 6.15 -0.41
N LEU A 260 -13.47 5.18 0.34
CA LEU A 260 -14.83 5.24 0.85
C LEU A 260 -15.04 6.47 1.76
N LEU A 261 -14.14 6.70 2.71
CA LEU A 261 -14.22 7.85 3.61
C LEU A 261 -14.12 9.16 2.85
N THR A 262 -13.28 9.22 1.82
CA THR A 262 -13.17 10.38 0.94
C THR A 262 -14.50 10.67 0.23
N LEU A 263 -15.13 9.65 -0.36
CA LEU A 263 -16.40 9.80 -1.07
C LEU A 263 -17.58 10.18 -0.16
N LEU A 264 -17.51 9.80 1.12
CA LEU A 264 -18.54 10.12 2.12
C LEU A 264 -18.30 11.46 2.83
N SER A 265 -17.08 11.99 2.78
CA SER A 265 -16.73 13.23 3.46
C SER A 265 -17.37 14.41 2.74
N PRO A 266 -17.97 15.37 3.48
CA PRO A 266 -18.50 16.59 2.86
C PRO A 266 -17.37 17.31 2.10
N GLN A 267 -17.55 17.52 0.81
CA GLN A 267 -16.68 18.41 0.03
C GLN A 267 -17.10 19.83 0.39
N GLY A 268 -16.35 20.44 1.32
CA GLY A 268 -16.49 21.83 1.73
C GLY A 268 -15.71 22.75 0.81
#